data_AF-A0A959RJK9-F1
#
_entry.id   AF-A0A959RJK9-F1
#
_cell.length_a   1.000
_cell.length_b   1.000
_cell.length_c   1.000
_cell.angle_alpha   90.00
_cell.angle_beta   90.00
_cell.angle_gamma   90.00
#
_symmetry.space_group_name_H-M   'P 1'
#
loop_
_entity.id
_entity.type
_entity.pdbx_description
1 polymer ?
#
loop_
_entity_poly.entity_id
_entity_poly.type
_entity_poly.pdbx_seq_one_letter_code
_entity_poly.pdbx_strand_id
1 'polypeptide(L)'
;MDKTPKDSLMVKQVSFIVVVRRIRTLGIAITVGIAAIYLMGLLVISDKVKEEMYILNLSSVILLAFSIPLIIAIRKILLKKVNLSNFQTTYFNAHIIPFAILDFTALFCISTNLFVNPNFVFATGGVIISIAAMIFLLPKEEFFEEIKTRG
;
A
#
# COMPACT_ATOMS: atom_id res chain seq x y z
N MET A 1 31.48 -21.49 22.05
CA MET A 1 31.47 -20.05 21.69
C MET A 1 30.13 -19.50 22.11
N ASP A 2 30.10 -18.92 23.31
CA ASP A 2 28.89 -18.41 23.95
C ASP A 2 28.46 -17.13 23.22
N LYS A 3 27.33 -17.17 22.50
CA LYS A 3 26.82 -15.99 21.78
C LYS A 3 26.27 -15.03 22.82
N THR A 4 26.95 -13.91 23.03
CA THR A 4 26.47 -12.90 23.98
C THR A 4 25.08 -12.40 23.55
N PRO A 5 24.19 -12.03 24.50
CA PRO A 5 22.84 -11.55 24.20
C PRO A 5 22.81 -10.37 23.21
N LYS A 6 23.87 -9.54 23.22
CA LYS A 6 24.06 -8.38 22.34
C LYS A 6 24.21 -8.77 20.88
N ASP A 7 24.97 -9.83 20.57
CA ASP A 7 25.17 -10.28 19.19
C ASP A 7 23.85 -10.78 18.57
N SER A 8 23.00 -11.41 19.38
CA SER A 8 21.69 -11.89 18.95
C SER A 8 20.73 -10.74 18.58
N LEU A 9 20.78 -9.64 19.34
CA LEU A 9 19.93 -8.46 19.10
C LEU A 9 20.38 -7.68 17.87
N MET A 10 21.69 -7.54 17.66
CA MET A 10 22.24 -6.89 16.46
C MET A 10 21.81 -7.63 15.18
N VAL A 11 21.88 -8.96 15.18
CA VAL A 11 21.44 -9.78 14.03
C VAL A 11 19.94 -9.59 13.75
N LYS A 12 19.11 -9.49 14.78
CA LYS A 12 17.66 -9.22 14.64
C LYS A 12 17.39 -7.82 14.09
N GLN A 13 18.15 -6.81 14.51
CA GLN A 13 18.03 -5.45 14.00
C GLN A 13 18.40 -5.36 12.52
N VAL A 14 19.52 -5.95 12.12
CA VAL A 14 19.92 -6.01 10.70
C VAL A 14 18.85 -6.71 9.88
N SER A 15 18.33 -7.84 10.36
CA SER A 15 17.24 -8.56 9.70
C SER A 15 15.97 -7.71 9.57
N PHE A 16 15.62 -6.91 10.59
CA PHE A 16 14.48 -6.00 10.55
C PHE A 16 14.65 -4.92 9.48
N ILE A 17 15.83 -4.31 9.40
CA ILE A 17 16.15 -3.30 8.37
C ILE A 17 16.01 -3.90 6.96
N VAL A 18 16.50 -5.12 6.74
CA VAL A 18 16.35 -5.82 5.45
C VAL A 18 14.88 -6.02 5.10
N VAL A 19 14.05 -6.45 6.06
CA VAL A 19 12.60 -6.63 5.87
C VAL A 19 11.92 -5.29 5.54
N VAL A 20 12.22 -4.23 6.28
CA VAL A 20 11.69 -2.86 6.02
C VAL A 20 12.03 -2.42 4.60
N ARG A 21 13.29 -2.57 4.17
CA ARG A 21 13.74 -2.20 2.81
C ARG A 21 12.98 -2.97 1.73
N ARG A 22 12.78 -4.27 1.92
CA ARG A 22 12.00 -5.10 0.98
C ARG A 22 10.56 -4.59 0.87
N ILE A 23 9.91 -4.33 1.99
CA ILE A 23 8.54 -3.80 2.02
C ILE A 23 8.47 -2.43 1.32
N ARG A 24 9.42 -1.51 1.57
CA ARG A 24 9.47 -0.21 0.88
C ARG A 24 9.61 -0.37 -0.62
N THR A 25 10.53 -1.24 -1.06
CA THR A 25 10.76 -1.51 -2.48
C THR A 25 9.49 -2.03 -3.15
N LEU A 26 8.76 -2.94 -2.49
CA LEU A 26 7.48 -3.44 -2.98
C LEU A 26 6.40 -2.33 -3.04
N GLY A 27 6.28 -1.50 -2.00
CA GLY A 27 5.34 -0.38 -2.01
C GLY A 27 5.61 0.60 -3.15
N ILE A 28 6.89 0.93 -3.39
CA ILE A 28 7.32 1.76 -4.52
C ILE A 28 6.98 1.09 -5.86
N ALA A 29 7.26 -0.21 -6.01
CA ALA A 29 6.95 -0.94 -7.24
C ALA A 29 5.45 -0.93 -7.56
N ILE A 30 4.59 -1.10 -6.56
CA ILE A 30 3.13 -0.99 -6.70
C ILE A 30 2.74 0.43 -7.12
N THR A 31 3.25 1.46 -6.46
CA THR A 31 2.99 2.87 -6.85
C THR A 31 3.37 3.15 -8.30
N VAL A 32 4.54 2.68 -8.73
CA VAL A 32 4.99 2.83 -10.12
C VAL A 32 4.07 2.08 -11.08
N GLY A 33 3.61 0.88 -10.73
CA GLY A 33 2.64 0.11 -11.51
C GLY A 33 1.31 0.86 -11.68
N ILE A 34 0.76 1.42 -10.60
CA ILE A 34 -0.46 2.24 -10.61
C ILE A 34 -0.28 3.44 -11.55
N ALA A 35 0.84 4.16 -11.44
CA ALA A 35 1.13 5.31 -12.29
C ALA A 35 1.27 4.90 -13.77
N ALA A 36 1.92 3.78 -14.06
CA ALA A 36 2.06 3.27 -15.42
C ALA A 36 0.71 2.90 -16.05
N ILE A 37 -0.18 2.23 -15.31
CA ILE A 37 -1.53 1.89 -15.78
C ILE A 37 -2.35 3.14 -16.05
N TYR A 38 -2.24 4.15 -15.19
CA TYR A 38 -2.88 5.43 -15.41
C TYR A 38 -2.40 6.11 -16.70
N LEU A 39 -1.08 6.23 -16.89
CA LEU A 39 -0.49 6.82 -18.10
C LEU A 39 -0.89 6.07 -19.37
N MET A 40 -0.90 4.74 -19.33
CA MET A 40 -1.38 3.91 -20.43
C MET A 40 -2.86 4.17 -20.74
N GLY A 41 -3.70 4.29 -19.71
CA GLY A 41 -5.12 4.56 -19.90
C GLY A 41 -5.44 5.95 -20.44
N LEU A 42 -4.60 6.96 -20.17
CA LEU A 42 -4.74 8.28 -20.79
C LEU A 42 -4.64 8.25 -22.31
N LEU A 43 -3.87 7.31 -22.88
CA LEU A 43 -3.75 7.13 -24.32
C LEU A 43 -5.01 6.53 -24.97
N VAL A 44 -5.90 5.91 -24.18
CA VAL A 44 -7.10 5.21 -24.65
C VAL A 44 -8.37 6.07 -24.54
N ILE A 45 -8.35 7.12 -23.72
CA ILE A 45 -9.54 7.96 -23.42
C ILE A 45 -10.11 8.72 -24.63
N SER A 46 -9.30 8.97 -25.67
CA SER A 46 -9.65 9.87 -26.78
C SER A 46 -10.81 9.41 -27.67
N ASP A 47 -11.20 8.13 -27.65
CA ASP A 47 -12.05 7.54 -28.70
C ASP A 47 -13.48 7.18 -28.26
N LYS A 48 -13.92 7.54 -27.05
CA LYS A 48 -15.24 7.13 -26.53
C LYS A 48 -16.08 8.30 -26.03
N VAL A 49 -16.85 8.91 -26.94
CA VAL A 49 -17.99 9.77 -26.57
C VAL A 49 -19.16 8.86 -26.16
N LYS A 50 -19.17 8.43 -24.89
CA LYS A 50 -20.34 7.81 -24.26
C LYS A 50 -20.92 8.79 -23.24
N GLU A 51 -22.24 8.76 -23.04
CA GLU A 51 -22.88 9.49 -21.94
C GLU A 51 -22.15 9.17 -20.62
N GLU A 52 -21.62 10.21 -19.97
CA GLU A 52 -20.87 10.03 -18.73
C GLU A 52 -21.80 9.52 -17.62
N MET A 53 -21.66 8.26 -17.25
CA MET A 53 -22.27 7.71 -16.04
C MET A 53 -21.53 8.19 -14.78
N TYR A 54 -21.74 9.46 -14.41
CA TYR A 54 -21.09 10.14 -13.28
C TYR A 54 -21.15 9.34 -11.96
N ILE A 55 -22.28 8.67 -11.70
CA ILE A 55 -22.50 7.84 -10.50
C ILE A 55 -21.48 6.68 -10.43
N LEU A 56 -21.14 6.08 -11.57
CA LEU A 56 -20.18 4.97 -11.62
C LEU A 56 -18.76 5.47 -11.30
N ASN A 57 -18.37 6.63 -11.84
CA ASN A 57 -17.07 7.23 -11.53
C ASN A 57 -16.97 7.61 -10.06
N LEU A 58 -17.97 8.33 -9.56
CA LEU A 58 -18.00 8.79 -8.17
C LEU A 58 -17.98 7.63 -7.18
N SER A 59 -18.78 6.58 -7.40
CA SER A 59 -18.83 5.42 -6.52
C SER A 59 -17.50 4.68 -6.46
N SER A 60 -16.75 4.60 -7.56
CA SER A 60 -15.42 3.97 -7.59
C SER A 60 -14.37 4.76 -6.77
N VAL A 61 -14.43 6.10 -6.80
CA VAL A 61 -13.53 6.97 -6.02
C VAL A 61 -13.91 6.96 -4.55
N ILE A 62 -15.20 6.96 -4.24
CA ILE A 62 -15.72 6.79 -2.87
C ILE A 62 -15.24 5.45 -2.31
N LEU A 63 -15.39 4.35 -3.04
CA LEU A 63 -14.92 3.03 -2.59
C LEU A 63 -13.42 3.04 -2.26
N LEU A 64 -12.59 3.64 -3.11
CA LEU A 64 -11.16 3.82 -2.84
C LEU A 64 -10.93 4.63 -1.55
N ALA A 65 -11.56 5.79 -1.41
CA ALA A 65 -11.40 6.65 -0.23
C ALA A 65 -11.83 5.95 1.07
N PHE A 66 -12.96 5.24 1.06
CA PHE A 66 -13.46 4.50 2.21
C PHE A 66 -12.63 3.24 2.53
N SER A 67 -11.92 2.67 1.56
CA SER A 67 -11.04 1.54 1.81
C SER A 67 -9.81 1.94 2.66
N ILE A 68 -9.36 3.19 2.60
CA ILE A 68 -8.14 3.64 3.28
C ILE A 68 -8.24 3.52 4.82
N PRO A 69 -9.29 4.02 5.50
CA PRO A 69 -9.47 3.79 6.93
C PRO A 69 -9.47 2.30 7.33
N LEU A 70 -10.12 1.45 6.53
CA LEU A 70 -10.16 0.01 6.75
C LEU A 70 -8.76 -0.62 6.64
N ILE A 71 -8.01 -0.25 5.61
CA ILE A 71 -6.63 -0.70 5.39
C ILE A 71 -5.72 -0.30 6.57
N ILE A 72 -5.86 0.94 7.07
CA ILE A 72 -5.12 1.42 8.24
C ILE A 72 -5.49 0.61 9.49
N ALA A 73 -6.77 0.30 9.69
CA ALA A 73 -7.23 -0.52 10.80
C ALA A 73 -6.65 -1.94 10.74
N ILE A 74 -6.68 -2.57 9.57
CA ILE A 74 -6.09 -3.91 9.34
C ILE A 74 -4.59 -3.89 9.65
N ARG A 75 -3.84 -2.90 9.12
CA ARG A 75 -2.41 -2.73 9.40
C ARG A 75 -2.16 -2.63 10.91
N LYS A 76 -2.92 -1.80 11.62
CA LYS A 76 -2.79 -1.65 13.08
C LYS A 76 -3.02 -2.97 13.83
N ILE A 77 -4.04 -3.74 13.45
CA ILE A 77 -4.34 -5.04 14.08
C ILE A 77 -3.21 -6.04 13.82
N LEU A 78 -2.67 -6.10 12.60
CA LEU A 78 -1.59 -7.02 12.26
C LEU A 78 -0.27 -6.64 12.94
N LEU A 79 0.05 -5.34 13.02
CA LEU A 79 1.25 -4.84 13.71
C LEU A 79 1.25 -5.17 15.20
N LYS A 80 0.08 -5.23 15.86
CA LYS A 80 -0.03 -5.65 17.28
C LYS A 80 0.43 -7.09 17.52
N LYS A 81 0.47 -7.94 16.49
CA LYS A 81 0.87 -9.36 16.59
C LYS A 81 2.36 -9.59 16.35
N VAL A 82 3.11 -8.53 16.03
CA VAL A 82 4.55 -8.59 15.71
C VAL A 82 5.36 -8.63 17.01
N ASN A 83 6.26 -9.61 17.12
CA ASN A 83 7.20 -9.76 18.22
C ASN A 83 8.61 -10.13 17.70
N LEU A 84 9.63 -10.15 18.57
CA LEU A 84 11.02 -10.43 18.19
C LEU A 84 11.28 -11.85 17.67
N SER A 85 10.37 -12.79 17.83
CA SER A 85 10.53 -14.17 17.32
C SER A 85 9.87 -14.38 15.96
N ASN A 86 8.83 -13.60 15.63
CA ASN A 86 8.04 -13.75 14.41
C ASN A 86 8.11 -12.54 13.46
N PHE A 87 8.92 -11.51 13.76
CA PHE A 87 8.83 -10.23 13.05
C PHE A 87 9.02 -10.37 11.54
N GLN A 88 9.92 -11.24 11.05
CA GLN A 88 10.21 -11.32 9.62
C GLN A 88 8.95 -11.57 8.79
N THR A 89 8.13 -12.54 9.22
CA THR A 89 6.90 -12.92 8.51
C THR A 89 5.74 -12.01 8.88
N THR A 90 5.51 -11.80 10.18
CA THR A 90 4.32 -11.06 10.65
C THR A 90 4.39 -9.57 10.28
N TYR A 91 5.57 -8.94 10.39
CA TYR A 91 5.75 -7.53 10.03
C TYR A 91 5.63 -7.31 8.51
N PHE A 92 6.16 -8.25 7.72
CA PHE A 92 6.03 -8.23 6.27
C PHE A 92 4.56 -8.35 5.84
N ASN A 93 3.84 -9.35 6.34
CA ASN A 93 2.42 -9.54 6.06
C ASN A 93 1.57 -8.36 6.55
N ALA A 94 1.93 -7.75 7.68
CA ALA A 94 1.26 -6.57 8.21
C ALA A 94 1.33 -5.34 7.28
N HIS A 95 2.25 -5.33 6.30
CA HIS A 95 2.36 -4.26 5.30
C HIS A 95 1.90 -4.71 3.91
N ILE A 96 2.22 -5.94 3.50
CA ILE A 96 1.82 -6.46 2.18
C ILE A 96 0.31 -6.56 2.03
N ILE A 97 -0.40 -7.06 3.05
CA ILE A 97 -1.86 -7.20 2.96
C ILE A 97 -2.52 -5.82 2.76
N PRO A 98 -2.19 -4.78 3.56
CA PRO A 98 -2.61 -3.41 3.28
C PRO A 98 -2.28 -2.91 1.88
N PHE A 99 -1.07 -3.15 1.39
CA PHE A 99 -0.67 -2.72 0.05
C PHE A 99 -1.50 -3.40 -1.04
N ALA A 100 -1.73 -4.71 -0.93
CA ALA A 100 -2.52 -5.44 -1.90
C ALA A 100 -3.99 -4.98 -1.96
N ILE A 101 -4.58 -4.68 -0.79
CA ILE A 101 -5.95 -4.14 -0.74
C ILE A 101 -6.00 -2.74 -1.37
N LEU A 102 -5.02 -1.88 -1.06
CA LEU A 102 -4.94 -0.54 -1.65
C LEU A 102 -4.73 -0.60 -3.17
N ASP A 103 -3.84 -1.49 -3.63
CA ASP A 103 -3.58 -1.71 -5.05
C ASP A 103 -4.85 -2.12 -5.78
N PHE A 104 -5.56 -3.12 -5.26
CA PHE A 104 -6.81 -3.58 -5.83
C PHE A 104 -7.86 -2.46 -5.95
N THR A 105 -8.09 -1.67 -4.89
CA THR A 105 -9.08 -0.59 -4.93
C THR A 105 -8.64 0.58 -5.80
N ALA A 106 -7.33 0.87 -5.85
CA ALA A 106 -6.76 1.88 -6.74
C ALA A 106 -6.92 1.48 -8.21
N LEU A 107 -6.56 0.24 -8.57
CA LEU A 107 -6.72 -0.31 -9.91
C LEU A 107 -8.19 -0.37 -10.33
N PHE A 108 -9.10 -0.74 -9.43
CA PHE A 108 -10.53 -0.72 -9.70
C PHE A 108 -11.01 0.70 -10.04
N CYS A 109 -10.63 1.68 -9.22
CA CYS A 109 -10.96 3.09 -9.44
C CYS A 109 -10.39 3.59 -10.77
N ILE A 110 -9.08 3.46 -11.00
CA ILE A 110 -8.41 3.95 -12.20
C ILE A 110 -8.97 3.26 -13.45
N SER A 111 -9.15 1.93 -13.41
CA SER A 111 -9.64 1.19 -14.57
C SER A 111 -11.08 1.55 -14.92
N THR A 112 -11.93 1.75 -13.91
CA THR A 112 -13.32 2.20 -14.12
C THR A 112 -13.34 3.57 -14.77
N ASN A 113 -12.52 4.50 -14.28
CA ASN A 113 -12.49 5.89 -14.74
C ASN A 113 -11.70 6.11 -16.04
N LEU A 114 -10.84 5.18 -16.47
CA LEU A 114 -10.10 5.30 -17.73
C LEU A 114 -10.64 4.42 -18.86
N PHE A 115 -11.08 3.19 -18.57
CA PHE A 115 -11.41 2.21 -19.60
C PHE A 115 -12.91 1.90 -19.74
N VAL A 116 -13.66 1.99 -18.63
CA VAL A 116 -15.09 1.64 -18.59
C VAL A 116 -15.97 2.85 -18.86
N ASN A 117 -15.84 3.90 -18.03
CA ASN A 117 -16.53 5.17 -18.19
C ASN A 117 -15.51 6.32 -18.12
N PRO A 118 -14.87 6.67 -19.25
CA PRO A 118 -13.80 7.63 -19.32
C PRO A 118 -14.14 8.95 -18.62
N ASN A 119 -13.44 9.25 -17.53
CA ASN A 119 -13.46 10.55 -16.87
C ASN A 119 -12.09 10.82 -16.26
N PHE A 120 -11.36 11.73 -16.89
CA PHE A 120 -10.01 12.10 -16.52
C PHE A 120 -9.89 12.63 -15.09
N VAL A 121 -10.86 13.42 -14.64
CA VAL A 121 -10.84 14.07 -13.33
C VAL A 121 -10.89 13.03 -12.22
N PHE A 122 -11.83 12.09 -12.32
CA PHE A 122 -11.95 11.01 -11.32
C PHE A 122 -10.78 10.04 -11.36
N ALA A 123 -10.25 9.70 -12.55
CA ALA A 123 -9.05 8.89 -12.66
C ALA A 123 -7.83 9.55 -11.99
N THR A 124 -7.61 10.84 -12.26
CA THR A 124 -6.53 11.63 -11.64
C THR A 124 -6.69 11.68 -10.13
N GLY A 125 -7.91 11.94 -9.64
CA GLY A 125 -8.22 11.94 -8.21
C GLY A 125 -7.91 10.58 -7.56
N GLY A 126 -8.28 9.48 -8.23
CA GLY A 126 -7.98 8.11 -7.78
C GLY A 126 -6.48 7.85 -7.65
N VAL A 127 -5.68 8.29 -8.64
CA VAL A 127 -4.22 8.18 -8.58
C VAL A 127 -3.66 8.95 -7.41
N ILE A 128 -4.01 10.23 -7.26
CA ILE A 128 -3.49 11.08 -6.16
C ILE A 128 -3.82 10.46 -4.79
N ILE A 129 -5.06 10.02 -4.60
CA ILE A 129 -5.51 9.36 -3.36
C ILE A 129 -4.70 8.09 -3.11
N SER A 130 -4.51 7.24 -4.12
CA SER A 130 -3.77 5.98 -3.98
C SER A 130 -2.28 6.19 -3.66
N ILE A 131 -1.62 7.16 -4.31
CA ILE A 131 -0.21 7.49 -4.06
C ILE A 131 -0.04 8.02 -2.64
N ALA A 132 -0.88 8.98 -2.22
CA ALA A 132 -0.84 9.53 -0.87
C ALA A 132 -1.06 8.44 0.19
N ALA A 133 -2.03 7.55 -0.03
CA ALA A 133 -2.29 6.42 0.86
C ALA A 133 -1.10 5.45 0.91
N MET A 134 -0.46 5.14 -0.21
CA MET A 134 0.70 4.24 -0.25
C MET A 134 1.87 4.81 0.56
N ILE A 135 2.17 6.10 0.39
CA ILE A 135 3.22 6.80 1.17
C ILE A 135 2.93 6.70 2.66
N PHE A 136 1.68 6.92 3.08
CA PHE A 136 1.29 6.80 4.48
C PHE A 136 1.42 5.36 5.03
N LEU A 137 1.26 4.36 4.17
CA LEU A 137 1.35 2.95 4.53
C LEU A 137 2.80 2.41 4.58
N LEU A 138 3.80 3.17 4.13
CA LEU A 138 5.19 2.72 4.14
C LEU A 138 5.69 2.36 5.56
N PRO A 139 6.58 1.36 5.67
CA PRO A 139 7.15 0.94 6.95
C PRO A 139 8.18 1.97 7.48
N LYS A 140 8.17 2.16 8.80
CA LYS A 140 9.12 3.01 9.52
C LYS A 140 10.13 2.14 10.28
N GLU A 141 11.40 2.57 10.27
CA GLU A 141 12.49 1.86 10.94
C GLU A 141 12.38 1.94 12.47
N GLU A 142 11.82 3.04 12.98
CA GLU A 142 11.55 3.30 14.40
C GLU A 142 10.69 2.21 15.09
N PHE A 143 9.91 1.45 14.32
CA PHE A 143 9.08 0.37 14.85
C PHE A 143 9.90 -0.75 15.51
N PHE A 144 11.19 -0.90 15.18
CA PHE A 144 12.05 -1.87 15.86
C PHE A 144 12.19 -1.59 17.36
N GLU A 145 12.32 -0.31 17.75
CA GLU A 145 12.42 0.08 19.16
C GLU A 145 11.10 -0.15 19.90
N GLU A 146 9.95 0.03 19.22
CA GLU A 146 8.64 -0.35 19.76
C GLU A 146 8.51 -1.85 20.01
N ILE A 147 9.01 -2.70 19.11
CA ILE A 147 8.96 -4.16 19.31
C ILE A 147 9.88 -4.55 20.47
N LYS A 148 11.06 -3.95 20.57
CA LYS A 148 12.06 -4.25 21.61
C LYS A 148 11.55 -3.91 23.01
N THR A 149 10.76 -2.83 23.15
CA THR A 149 10.18 -2.38 24.41
C THR A 149 8.89 -3.11 24.80
N ARG A 150 8.23 -3.78 23.85
CA ARG A 150 7.04 -4.64 24.09
C ARG A 150 7.39 -6.10 24.42
N GLY A 151 8.66 -6.47 24.27
CA GLY A 151 9.18 -7.82 24.52
C GLY A 151 9.47 -8.08 25.98
#